data_AF-A0A7M4G3I4-F1
#
_entry.id   AF-A0A7M4G3I4-F1
#
_cell.length_a   1.000
_cell.length_b   1.000
_cell.length_c   1.000
_cell.angle_alpha   90.00
_cell.angle_beta   90.00
_cell.angle_gamma   90.00
#
_symmetry.space_group_name_H-M   'P 1'
#
loop_
_entity.id
_entity.type
_entity.pdbx_description
1 polymer ?
#
loop_
_entity_poly.entity_id
_entity_poly.type
_entity_poly.pdbx_seq_one_letter_code
_entity_poly.pdbx_strand_id
1 'polypeptide(L)'
;MAEPGGGDRILCLFDVDGTLTPARQKVEPEVDKFLQELRGRVKIGVVGGSDYSKIAEQLGEGDEVIKKFDYVFAENGTVQYKNGQLVSKQAIQDHLGEELLQELINFCLNYMALLKLPKKRGTFIEFRNGMLNISPIGRSCTPEERIEFSELDKKERIREKFVAALKAEFAGKGLRFSRGGMISFDVFPEGWDKRYCLNILDDESFDTIHFFGNETTPQKNSTAMLLVQRTQKGHNREGMIMKYMMTHGQWGIASGLPRTQSRDAVRSSFQKEPMNVDSCTPLDLPQWPSPTSKIPHCEKHLHLRTLLGVY
;
A
#
# COMPACT_ATOMS: atom_id res chain seq x y z
N MET A 1 -17.67 -40.01 8.34
CA MET A 1 -16.22 -39.81 8.13
C MET A 1 -15.92 -38.40 8.61
N ALA A 2 -15.05 -38.26 9.60
CA ALA A 2 -14.67 -36.95 10.12
C ALA A 2 -13.69 -36.29 9.13
N GLU A 3 -14.01 -35.08 8.69
CA GLU A 3 -13.09 -34.21 7.95
C GLU A 3 -11.78 -34.07 8.76
N PRO A 4 -10.59 -34.29 8.16
CA PRO A 4 -9.34 -34.09 8.85
C PRO A 4 -9.22 -32.62 9.27
N GLY A 5 -8.94 -32.39 10.56
CA GLY A 5 -8.95 -31.07 11.21
C GLY A 5 -8.29 -29.99 10.36
N GLY A 6 -9.10 -29.03 9.92
CA GLY A 6 -8.68 -27.93 9.04
C GLY A 6 -7.63 -27.07 9.72
N GLY A 7 -6.42 -27.05 9.17
CA GLY A 7 -5.42 -26.05 9.53
C GLY A 7 -5.93 -24.64 9.25
N ASP A 8 -5.42 -23.67 10.01
CA ASP A 8 -5.79 -22.25 9.85
C ASP A 8 -5.65 -21.81 8.38
N ARG A 9 -6.71 -21.21 7.82
CA ARG A 9 -6.71 -20.65 6.47
C ARG A 9 -6.03 -19.29 6.50
N ILE A 10 -4.77 -19.29 6.10
CA ILE A 10 -3.92 -18.12 6.12
C ILE A 10 -3.71 -17.59 4.70
N LEU A 11 -3.81 -16.26 4.55
CA LEU A 11 -3.37 -15.52 3.37
C LEU A 11 -2.22 -14.57 3.73
N CYS A 12 -1.10 -14.68 3.02
CA CYS A 12 -0.05 -13.67 3.03
C CYS A 12 -0.22 -12.75 1.81
N LEU A 13 -0.55 -11.49 2.05
CA LEU A 13 -0.77 -10.47 1.04
C LEU A 13 0.41 -9.49 1.04
N PHE A 14 1.05 -9.32 -0.11
CA PHE A 14 2.27 -8.52 -0.25
C PHE A 14 2.04 -7.29 -1.11
N ASP A 15 2.54 -6.15 -0.67
CA ASP A 15 2.83 -5.04 -1.60
C ASP A 15 3.95 -5.44 -2.56
N VAL A 16 4.08 -4.72 -3.69
CA VAL A 16 5.06 -5.05 -4.73
C VAL A 16 6.34 -4.23 -4.54
N ASP A 17 6.28 -2.93 -4.86
CA ASP A 17 7.44 -2.04 -4.88
C ASP A 17 8.03 -1.79 -3.49
N GLY A 18 9.33 -2.04 -3.33
CA GLY A 18 10.07 -1.91 -2.08
C GLY A 18 9.74 -2.96 -1.02
N THR A 19 8.81 -3.88 -1.32
CA THR A 19 8.43 -5.00 -0.45
C THR A 19 8.93 -6.33 -1.02
N LEU A 20 8.48 -6.70 -2.22
CA LEU A 20 8.96 -7.89 -2.94
C LEU A 20 10.09 -7.58 -3.91
N THR A 21 10.10 -6.38 -4.49
CA THR A 21 11.08 -5.97 -5.50
C THR A 21 11.67 -4.60 -5.16
N PRO A 22 12.87 -4.26 -5.63
CA PRO A 22 13.25 -2.86 -5.73
C PRO A 22 12.22 -2.11 -6.61
N ALA A 23 11.92 -0.85 -6.28
CA ALA A 23 10.84 -0.12 -6.95
C ALA A 23 10.98 -0.14 -8.49
N ARG A 24 9.95 -0.65 -9.18
CA ARG A 24 9.84 -0.84 -10.63
C ARG A 24 10.89 -1.76 -11.25
N GLN A 25 11.51 -2.63 -10.46
CA GLN A 25 12.44 -3.64 -10.95
C GLN A 25 11.84 -5.04 -10.85
N LYS A 26 12.47 -5.99 -11.54
CA LYS A 26 12.13 -7.41 -11.48
C LYS A 26 12.43 -7.99 -10.10
N VAL A 27 11.63 -8.97 -9.70
CA VAL A 27 11.84 -9.77 -8.50
C VAL A 27 13.13 -10.57 -8.61
N GLU A 28 13.87 -10.65 -7.50
CA GLU A 28 15.07 -11.47 -7.43
C GLU A 28 14.69 -12.97 -7.40
N PRO A 29 15.44 -13.86 -8.08
CA PRO A 29 15.11 -15.28 -8.14
C PRO A 29 14.96 -15.97 -6.77
N GLU A 30 15.73 -15.53 -5.78
CA GLU A 30 15.66 -16.06 -4.41
C GLU A 30 14.34 -15.70 -3.71
N VAL A 31 13.85 -14.47 -3.95
CA VAL A 31 12.56 -13.99 -3.43
C VAL A 31 11.43 -14.79 -4.07
N ASP A 32 11.45 -14.96 -5.40
CA ASP A 32 10.46 -15.73 -6.14
C ASP A 32 10.40 -17.18 -5.64
N LYS A 33 11.56 -17.84 -5.50
CA LYS A 33 11.66 -19.20 -4.96
C LYS A 33 11.05 -19.30 -3.56
N PHE A 34 11.38 -18.37 -2.66
CA PHE A 34 10.82 -18.35 -1.31
C PHE A 34 9.28 -18.20 -1.33
N LEU A 35 8.74 -17.33 -2.20
CA LEU A 35 7.29 -17.16 -2.31
C LEU A 35 6.61 -18.45 -2.78
N GLN A 36 7.21 -19.19 -3.71
CA GLN A 36 6.68 -20.48 -4.16
C GLN A 36 6.74 -21.56 -3.06
N GLU A 37 7.82 -21.60 -2.26
CA GLU A 37 7.92 -22.46 -1.07
C GLU A 37 6.84 -22.10 -0.03
N LEU A 38 6.62 -20.79 0.20
CA LEU A 38 5.60 -20.29 1.12
C LEU A 38 4.18 -20.66 0.66
N ARG A 39 3.91 -20.59 -0.64
CA ARG A 39 2.63 -20.96 -1.24
C ARG A 39 2.25 -22.42 -1.00
N GLY A 40 3.24 -23.30 -0.78
CA GLY A 40 3.00 -24.69 -0.38
C GLY A 40 2.35 -24.85 1.00
N ARG A 41 2.32 -23.78 1.81
CA ARG A 41 1.82 -23.79 3.20
C ARG A 41 0.63 -22.88 3.43
N VAL A 42 0.60 -21.74 2.75
CA VAL A 42 -0.45 -20.71 2.89
C VAL A 42 -0.85 -20.19 1.52
N LYS A 43 -1.98 -19.50 1.44
CA LYS A 43 -2.32 -18.74 0.24
C LYS A 43 -1.44 -17.50 0.16
N ILE A 44 -1.02 -17.13 -1.05
CA ILE A 44 -0.25 -15.91 -1.26
C ILE A 44 -0.95 -15.01 -2.29
N GLY A 45 -0.87 -13.71 -2.07
CA GLY A 45 -1.37 -12.72 -3.01
C GLY A 45 -0.52 -11.48 -3.05
N VAL A 46 -0.66 -10.71 -4.12
CA VAL A 46 -0.02 -9.39 -4.27
C VAL A 46 -1.05 -8.30 -4.47
N VAL A 47 -0.78 -7.11 -3.93
CA VAL A 47 -1.57 -5.91 -4.16
C VAL A 47 -0.69 -4.71 -4.49
N GLY A 48 -0.92 -4.08 -5.63
CA GLY A 48 -0.15 -2.92 -6.09
C GLY A 48 -1.03 -1.83 -6.67
N GLY A 49 -0.58 -0.57 -6.56
CA GLY A 49 -1.27 0.56 -7.19
C GLY A 49 -1.02 0.69 -8.70
N SER A 50 -0.06 -0.07 -9.23
CA SER A 50 0.24 -0.15 -10.65
C SER A 50 -0.81 -0.96 -11.41
N ASP A 51 -0.88 -0.75 -12.74
CA ASP A 51 -1.64 -1.63 -13.62
C ASP A 51 -1.09 -3.07 -13.63
N TYR A 52 -1.89 -4.00 -14.12
CA TYR A 52 -1.55 -5.42 -14.16
C TYR A 52 -0.25 -5.68 -14.93
N SER A 53 -0.07 -5.07 -16.10
CA SER A 53 1.10 -5.29 -16.96
C SER A 53 2.41 -4.96 -16.25
N LYS A 54 2.45 -3.88 -15.46
CA LYS A 54 3.61 -3.53 -14.64
C LYS A 54 3.87 -4.53 -13.53
N ILE A 55 2.83 -4.95 -12.81
CA ILE A 55 2.97 -5.97 -11.76
C ILE A 55 3.47 -7.29 -12.37
N ALA A 56 2.96 -7.66 -13.54
CA ALA A 56 3.36 -8.83 -14.28
C ALA A 56 4.83 -8.76 -14.71
N GLU A 57 5.28 -7.62 -15.28
CA GLU A 57 6.68 -7.38 -15.65
C GLU A 57 7.64 -7.52 -14.46
N GLN A 58 7.20 -7.10 -13.26
CA GLN A 58 8.02 -7.19 -12.05
C GLN A 58 8.08 -8.60 -11.46
N LEU A 59 7.01 -9.38 -11.55
CA LEU A 59 6.86 -10.64 -10.81
C LEU A 59 6.92 -11.91 -11.69
N GLY A 60 7.09 -11.77 -13.00
CA GLY A 60 7.23 -12.89 -13.91
C GLY A 60 7.45 -12.48 -15.36
N GLU A 61 7.27 -13.44 -16.26
CA GLU A 61 7.28 -13.20 -17.70
C GLU A 61 5.87 -13.36 -18.27
N GLY A 62 5.38 -12.37 -19.04
CA GLY A 62 4.02 -12.39 -19.57
C GLY A 62 2.96 -12.55 -18.47
N ASP A 63 2.07 -13.53 -18.62
CA ASP A 63 0.98 -13.82 -17.67
C ASP A 63 1.35 -14.86 -16.60
N GLU A 64 2.63 -15.04 -16.28
CA GLU A 64 3.03 -15.97 -15.23
C GLU A 64 2.56 -15.53 -13.83
N VAL A 65 2.46 -14.22 -13.58
CA VAL A 65 2.13 -13.69 -12.25
C VAL A 65 0.80 -14.26 -11.70
N ILE A 66 -0.23 -14.40 -12.54
CA ILE A 66 -1.54 -14.94 -12.13
C ILE A 66 -1.51 -16.45 -11.89
N LYS A 67 -0.45 -17.14 -12.33
CA LYS A 67 -0.20 -18.56 -12.05
C LYS A 67 0.66 -18.73 -10.81
N LYS A 68 1.56 -17.78 -10.52
CA LYS A 68 2.48 -17.80 -9.37
C LYS A 68 1.83 -17.41 -8.04
N PHE A 69 0.78 -16.60 -8.08
CA PHE A 69 0.04 -16.15 -6.89
C PHE A 69 -1.41 -16.63 -6.93
N ASP A 70 -2.01 -16.88 -5.76
CA ASP A 70 -3.43 -17.23 -5.67
C ASP A 70 -4.32 -16.02 -5.91
N TYR A 71 -3.84 -14.82 -5.54
CA TYR A 71 -4.51 -13.54 -5.77
C TYR A 71 -3.56 -12.50 -6.37
N VAL A 72 -4.00 -11.79 -7.40
CA VAL A 72 -3.27 -10.64 -7.96
C VAL A 72 -4.23 -9.45 -8.02
N PHE A 73 -3.96 -8.45 -7.20
CA PHE A 73 -4.74 -7.22 -7.08
C PHE A 73 -3.97 -6.05 -7.72
N ALA A 74 -4.30 -5.75 -8.97
CA ALA A 74 -3.76 -4.57 -9.65
C ALA A 74 -4.65 -3.35 -9.39
N GLU A 75 -4.07 -2.16 -9.51
CA GLU A 75 -4.74 -0.87 -9.27
C GLU A 75 -5.47 -0.84 -7.90
N ASN A 76 -4.75 -1.22 -6.83
CA ASN A 76 -5.25 -1.37 -5.46
C ASN A 76 -6.32 -2.45 -5.27
N GLY A 77 -6.53 -3.28 -6.30
CA GLY A 77 -7.55 -4.31 -6.33
C GLY A 77 -8.80 -3.91 -7.08
N THR A 78 -8.84 -2.83 -7.87
CA THR A 78 -9.97 -2.60 -8.79
C THR A 78 -9.92 -3.54 -9.98
N VAL A 79 -8.76 -4.14 -10.25
CA VAL A 79 -8.60 -5.28 -11.16
C VAL A 79 -8.11 -6.45 -10.31
N GLN A 80 -8.86 -7.55 -10.23
CA GLN A 80 -8.41 -8.73 -9.48
C GLN A 80 -8.41 -10.00 -10.30
N TYR A 81 -7.36 -10.76 -10.10
CA TYR A 81 -7.25 -12.14 -10.53
C TYR A 81 -7.25 -13.06 -9.33
N LYS A 82 -7.97 -14.17 -9.42
CA LYS A 82 -7.98 -15.26 -8.45
C LYS A 82 -7.73 -16.56 -9.18
N ASN A 83 -6.76 -17.35 -8.72
CA ASN A 83 -6.41 -18.65 -9.30
C ASN A 83 -6.25 -18.62 -10.83
N GLY A 84 -5.57 -17.59 -11.36
CA GLY A 84 -5.35 -17.44 -12.80
C GLY A 84 -6.52 -16.84 -13.59
N GLN A 85 -7.66 -16.51 -12.96
CA GLN A 85 -8.84 -15.98 -13.64
C GLN A 85 -9.15 -14.55 -13.22
N LEU A 86 -9.53 -13.70 -14.18
CA LEU A 86 -10.02 -12.36 -13.90
C LEU A 86 -11.39 -12.46 -13.20
N VAL A 87 -11.49 -11.94 -11.98
CA VAL A 87 -12.71 -12.01 -11.14
C VAL A 87 -13.54 -10.74 -11.28
N SER A 88 -12.90 -9.58 -11.12
CA SER A 88 -13.59 -8.33 -11.33
C SER A 88 -12.65 -7.24 -11.84
N LYS A 89 -13.29 -6.29 -12.52
CA LYS A 89 -12.68 -5.09 -13.04
C LYS A 89 -13.67 -3.95 -12.82
N GLN A 90 -13.27 -2.98 -12.01
CA GLN A 90 -14.12 -1.88 -11.58
C GLN A 90 -13.61 -0.58 -12.20
N ALA A 91 -14.50 0.12 -12.89
CA ALA A 91 -14.17 1.31 -13.62
C ALA A 91 -14.62 2.55 -12.85
N ILE A 92 -13.72 3.53 -12.73
CA ILE A 92 -13.95 4.75 -11.94
C ILE A 92 -15.18 5.53 -12.41
N GLN A 93 -15.48 5.54 -13.71
CA GLN A 93 -16.66 6.20 -14.27
C GLN A 93 -17.98 5.57 -13.81
N ASP A 94 -18.01 4.25 -13.60
CA ASP A 94 -19.21 3.55 -13.13
C ASP A 94 -19.49 3.88 -11.65
N HIS A 95 -18.45 4.20 -10.89
CA HIS A 95 -18.55 4.52 -9.47
C HIS A 95 -18.82 6.01 -9.20
N LEU A 96 -18.12 6.91 -9.91
CA LEU A 96 -18.27 8.37 -9.71
C LEU A 96 -19.40 8.98 -10.54
N GLY A 97 -19.78 8.33 -11.65
CA GLY A 97 -20.62 8.91 -12.68
C GLY A 97 -19.86 9.88 -13.60
N GLU A 98 -20.33 10.00 -14.84
CA GLU A 98 -19.71 10.83 -15.88
C GLU A 98 -19.68 12.32 -15.54
N GLU A 99 -20.70 12.85 -14.86
CA GLU A 99 -20.79 14.27 -14.53
C GLU A 99 -19.63 14.71 -13.61
N LEU A 100 -19.48 14.04 -12.46
CA LEU A 100 -18.39 14.32 -11.52
C LEU A 100 -17.01 14.07 -12.14
N LEU A 101 -16.90 13.00 -12.94
CA LEU A 101 -15.64 12.65 -13.58
C LEU A 101 -15.21 13.71 -14.60
N GLN A 102 -16.15 14.22 -15.42
CA GLN A 102 -15.87 15.30 -16.36
C GLN A 102 -15.57 16.63 -15.66
N GLU A 103 -16.27 16.97 -14.58
CA GLU A 103 -15.93 18.14 -13.74
C GLU A 103 -14.48 18.06 -13.25
N LEU A 104 -14.07 16.90 -12.72
CA LEU A 104 -12.71 16.66 -12.25
C LEU A 104 -11.68 16.81 -13.38
N ILE A 105 -11.92 16.18 -14.52
CA ILE A 105 -11.03 16.25 -15.69
C ILE A 105 -10.89 17.69 -16.17
N ASN A 106 -12.01 18.41 -16.34
CA ASN A 106 -12.03 19.78 -16.81
C ASN A 106 -11.31 20.72 -15.84
N PHE A 107 -11.52 20.57 -14.54
CA PHE A 107 -10.77 21.31 -13.53
C PHE A 107 -9.27 21.06 -13.65
N CYS A 108 -8.85 19.79 -13.79
CA CYS A 108 -7.45 19.44 -13.92
C CYS A 108 -6.80 20.06 -15.17
N LEU A 109 -7.49 20.00 -16.32
CA LEU A 109 -7.01 20.59 -17.57
C LEU A 109 -6.86 22.11 -17.45
N ASN A 110 -7.88 22.79 -16.91
CA ASN A 110 -7.85 24.24 -16.72
C ASN A 110 -6.74 24.67 -15.76
N TYR A 111 -6.59 23.97 -14.63
CA TYR A 111 -5.52 24.25 -13.67
C TYR A 111 -4.13 24.08 -14.32
N MET A 112 -3.91 22.97 -15.04
CA MET A 112 -2.63 22.71 -15.70
C MET A 112 -2.34 23.64 -16.87
N ALA A 113 -3.36 24.20 -17.54
CA ALA A 113 -3.17 25.20 -18.60
C ALA A 113 -2.49 26.46 -18.07
N LEU A 114 -2.80 26.87 -16.84
CA LEU A 114 -2.25 28.06 -16.19
C LEU A 114 -0.85 27.86 -15.59
N LEU A 115 -0.43 26.61 -15.36
CA LEU A 115 0.91 26.31 -14.87
C LEU A 115 1.98 26.60 -15.92
N LYS A 116 2.95 27.45 -15.60
CA LYS A 116 4.17 27.62 -16.40
C LYS A 116 5.27 26.74 -15.82
N LEU A 117 5.73 25.78 -16.61
CA LEU A 117 6.83 24.87 -16.26
C LEU A 117 7.95 25.04 -17.29
N PRO A 118 9.21 24.73 -16.95
CA PRO A 118 10.31 24.75 -17.92
C PRO A 118 10.02 23.88 -19.14
N LYS A 119 9.37 22.74 -18.93
CA LYS A 119 8.98 21.79 -19.98
C LYS A 119 7.59 21.23 -19.70
N LYS A 120 6.82 21.02 -20.78
CA LYS A 120 5.60 20.20 -20.80
C LYS A 120 5.73 19.18 -21.94
N ARG A 121 5.17 18.00 -21.75
CA ARG A 121 5.14 16.91 -22.71
C ARG A 121 3.68 16.55 -22.97
N GLY A 122 3.33 15.26 -22.96
CA GLY A 122 1.96 14.77 -23.15
C GLY A 122 1.53 13.82 -22.04
N THR A 123 0.28 13.36 -22.14
CA THR A 123 -0.35 12.49 -21.14
C THR A 123 -0.35 13.15 -19.75
N PHE A 124 -1.02 14.31 -19.67
CA PHE A 124 -1.20 15.06 -18.42
C PHE A 124 -2.22 14.40 -17.49
N ILE A 125 -3.21 13.75 -18.07
CA ILE A 125 -4.21 12.93 -17.38
C ILE A 125 -4.14 11.55 -18.02
N GLU A 126 -3.77 10.54 -17.24
CA GLU A 126 -3.83 9.14 -17.65
C GLU A 126 -5.03 8.49 -16.96
N PHE A 127 -6.01 8.10 -17.76
CA PHE A 127 -7.22 7.42 -17.30
C PHE A 127 -6.91 5.93 -17.07
N ARG A 128 -7.10 5.46 -15.84
CA ARG A 128 -6.95 4.04 -15.47
C ARG A 128 -8.30 3.50 -14.98
N ASN A 129 -8.36 2.21 -14.65
CA ASN A 129 -9.60 1.61 -14.15
C ASN A 129 -9.94 2.17 -12.77
N GLY A 130 -8.96 2.19 -11.86
CA GLY A 130 -9.16 2.60 -10.47
C GLY A 130 -9.02 4.09 -10.17
N MET A 131 -8.45 4.87 -11.09
CA MET A 131 -7.96 6.21 -10.76
C MET A 131 -7.64 7.05 -12.01
N LEU A 132 -7.53 8.36 -11.80
CA LEU A 132 -6.87 9.26 -12.73
C LEU A 132 -5.46 9.57 -12.21
N ASN A 133 -4.44 9.36 -13.03
CA ASN A 133 -3.09 9.85 -12.72
C ASN A 133 -2.87 11.21 -13.38
N ILE A 134 -2.58 12.23 -12.57
CA ILE A 134 -2.42 13.63 -13.00
C ILE A 134 -0.93 14.02 -12.92
N SER A 135 -0.35 14.42 -14.04
CA SER A 135 1.06 14.81 -14.17
C SER A 135 1.19 16.20 -14.79
N PRO A 136 1.57 17.25 -14.02
CA PRO A 136 1.70 18.60 -14.56
C PRO A 136 2.70 18.74 -15.71
N ILE A 137 3.82 18.01 -15.66
CA ILE A 137 4.81 17.95 -16.75
C ILE A 137 4.36 17.05 -17.91
N GLY A 138 3.44 16.12 -17.68
CA GLY A 138 3.05 15.06 -18.61
C GLY A 138 3.89 13.78 -18.43
N ARG A 139 3.27 12.60 -18.55
CA ARG A 139 3.94 11.31 -18.29
C ARG A 139 4.92 10.88 -19.38
N SER A 140 4.81 11.42 -20.58
CA SER A 140 5.72 11.13 -21.70
C SER A 140 7.06 11.89 -21.64
N CYS A 141 7.43 12.43 -20.48
CA CYS A 141 8.73 13.06 -20.24
C CYS A 141 9.87 12.05 -20.04
N THR A 142 11.08 12.46 -20.40
CA THR A 142 12.30 11.65 -20.26
C THR A 142 12.71 11.49 -18.78
N PRO A 143 13.57 10.52 -18.44
CA PRO A 143 14.09 10.37 -17.08
C PRO A 143 14.74 11.64 -16.51
N GLU A 144 15.49 12.38 -17.33
CA GLU A 144 16.16 13.62 -16.93
C GLU A 144 15.13 14.72 -16.61
N GLU A 145 14.09 14.85 -17.45
CA GLU A 145 12.99 15.78 -17.25
C GLU A 145 12.16 15.46 -15.99
N ARG A 146 12.04 14.17 -15.64
CA ARG A 146 11.40 13.73 -14.38
C ARG A 146 12.17 14.22 -13.16
N ILE A 147 13.50 14.17 -13.21
CA ILE A 147 14.38 14.65 -12.13
C ILE A 147 14.25 16.17 -12.01
N GLU A 148 14.38 16.89 -13.12
CA GLU A 148 14.24 18.36 -13.17
C GLU A 148 12.87 18.81 -12.61
N PHE A 149 11.78 18.18 -13.04
CA PHE A 149 10.45 18.49 -12.50
C PHE A 149 10.34 18.17 -11.01
N SER A 150 10.90 17.04 -10.57
CA SER A 150 10.87 16.64 -9.16
C SER A 150 11.61 17.64 -8.27
N GLU A 151 12.73 18.20 -8.73
CA GLU A 151 13.46 19.25 -8.01
C GLU A 151 12.67 20.55 -7.96
N LEU A 152 12.09 20.97 -9.09
CA LEU A 152 11.21 22.13 -9.16
C LEU A 152 9.98 21.98 -8.24
N ASP A 153 9.32 20.83 -8.28
CA ASP A 153 8.15 20.53 -7.46
C ASP A 153 8.46 20.55 -5.97
N LYS A 154 9.66 20.12 -5.54
CA LYS A 154 10.10 20.25 -4.14
C LYS A 154 10.24 21.72 -3.74
N LYS A 155 10.76 22.57 -4.62
CA LYS A 155 10.97 24.01 -4.36
C LYS A 155 9.65 24.79 -4.37
N GLU A 156 8.82 24.56 -5.38
CA GLU A 156 7.62 25.37 -5.65
C GLU A 156 6.32 24.76 -5.13
N ARG A 157 6.36 23.49 -4.70
CA ARG A 157 5.24 22.72 -4.15
C ARG A 157 4.07 22.63 -5.15
N ILE A 158 4.38 22.41 -6.42
CA ILE A 158 3.41 22.47 -7.54
C ILE A 158 2.28 21.46 -7.34
N ARG A 159 2.61 20.18 -7.17
CA ARG A 159 1.62 19.11 -6.99
C ARG A 159 0.85 19.26 -5.69
N GLU A 160 1.51 19.73 -4.64
CA GLU A 160 0.85 19.94 -3.35
C GLU A 160 -0.22 21.04 -3.43
N LYS A 161 0.12 22.19 -4.03
CA LYS A 161 -0.84 23.28 -4.26
C LYS A 161 -1.99 22.83 -5.16
N PHE A 162 -1.70 22.06 -6.19
CA PHE A 162 -2.71 21.51 -7.08
C PHE A 162 -3.66 20.55 -6.36
N VAL A 163 -3.13 19.61 -5.58
CA VAL A 163 -3.94 18.72 -4.74
C VAL A 163 -4.76 19.49 -3.70
N ALA A 164 -4.21 20.57 -3.10
CA ALA A 164 -4.95 21.41 -2.17
C ALA A 164 -6.14 22.11 -2.86
N ALA A 165 -5.95 22.64 -4.07
CA ALA A 165 -7.02 23.23 -4.86
C ALA A 165 -8.10 22.20 -5.22
N LEU A 166 -7.71 21.01 -5.66
CA LEU A 166 -8.63 19.89 -5.94
C LEU A 166 -9.43 19.47 -4.69
N LYS A 167 -8.78 19.39 -3.53
CA LYS A 167 -9.46 19.06 -2.27
C LYS A 167 -10.49 20.09 -1.86
N ALA A 168 -10.21 21.38 -2.11
CA ALA A 168 -11.16 22.46 -1.83
C ALA A 168 -12.34 22.42 -2.80
N GLU A 169 -12.07 22.30 -4.10
CA GLU A 169 -13.09 22.28 -5.16
C GLU A 169 -14.05 21.08 -5.02
N PHE A 170 -13.50 19.89 -4.77
CA PHE A 170 -14.26 18.64 -4.70
C PHE A 170 -14.53 18.19 -3.26
N ALA A 171 -14.56 19.13 -2.31
CA ALA A 171 -14.85 18.85 -0.92
C ALA A 171 -16.21 18.13 -0.77
N GLY A 172 -16.23 17.03 0.00
CA GLY A 172 -17.45 16.23 0.21
C GLY A 172 -17.85 15.30 -0.93
N LYS A 173 -17.20 15.36 -2.10
CA LYS A 173 -17.52 14.52 -3.27
C LYS A 173 -16.82 13.14 -3.26
N GLY A 174 -16.37 12.67 -2.09
CA GLY A 174 -15.80 11.32 -1.93
C GLY A 174 -14.49 11.06 -2.68
N LEU A 175 -13.70 12.08 -3.02
CA LEU A 175 -12.39 11.90 -3.67
C LEU A 175 -11.23 11.82 -2.68
N ARG A 176 -10.20 11.07 -3.06
CA ARG A 176 -8.93 10.95 -2.36
C ARG A 176 -7.77 11.20 -3.33
N PHE A 177 -6.65 11.63 -2.76
CA PHE A 177 -5.49 12.09 -3.51
C PHE A 177 -4.23 11.43 -2.94
N SER A 178 -3.40 10.86 -3.81
CA SER A 178 -2.12 10.25 -3.43
C SER A 178 -0.98 10.81 -4.24
N ARG A 179 0.16 11.07 -3.61
CA ARG A 179 1.35 11.49 -4.35
C ARG A 179 1.91 10.27 -5.11
N GLY A 180 2.00 10.37 -6.43
CA GLY A 180 2.45 9.31 -7.34
C GLY A 180 3.88 9.54 -7.80
N GLY A 181 4.85 8.92 -7.11
CA GLY A 181 6.27 9.00 -7.48
C GLY A 181 6.80 10.43 -7.66
N MET A 182 7.62 10.64 -8.68
CA MET A 182 8.35 11.90 -8.89
C MET A 182 7.54 13.01 -9.56
N ILE A 183 6.61 12.67 -10.46
CA ILE A 183 6.02 13.67 -11.38
C ILE A 183 4.51 13.83 -11.27
N SER A 184 3.80 12.89 -10.63
CA SER A 184 2.34 12.86 -10.66
C SER A 184 1.71 12.68 -9.29
N PHE A 185 0.39 12.68 -9.26
CA PHE A 185 -0.45 12.26 -8.16
C PHE A 185 -1.68 11.54 -8.71
N ASP A 186 -2.25 10.64 -7.93
CA ASP A 186 -3.43 9.86 -8.26
C ASP A 186 -4.66 10.48 -7.61
N VAL A 187 -5.78 10.50 -8.34
CA VAL A 187 -7.11 10.84 -7.86
C VAL A 187 -8.00 9.61 -7.98
N PHE A 188 -8.64 9.20 -6.89
CA PHE A 188 -9.44 7.99 -6.84
C PHE A 188 -10.59 8.15 -5.83
N PRO A 189 -11.65 7.34 -5.93
CA PRO A 189 -12.74 7.37 -4.96
C PRO A 189 -12.28 6.99 -3.54
N GLU A 190 -12.97 7.50 -2.54
CA GLU A 190 -12.73 7.09 -1.15
C GLU A 190 -12.92 5.58 -0.98
N GLY A 191 -11.96 4.94 -0.29
CA GLY A 191 -11.95 3.49 -0.09
C GLY A 191 -11.28 2.69 -1.21
N TRP A 192 -10.91 3.33 -2.33
CA TRP A 192 -10.18 2.68 -3.44
C TRP A 192 -8.64 2.68 -3.26
N ASP A 193 -8.18 2.87 -2.02
CA ASP A 193 -6.80 2.50 -1.65
C ASP A 193 -6.66 0.98 -1.52
N LYS A 194 -5.49 0.47 -1.12
CA LYS A 194 -5.21 -0.98 -1.04
C LYS A 194 -6.22 -1.76 -0.19
N ARG A 195 -7.00 -1.11 0.69
CA ARG A 195 -8.10 -1.77 1.42
C ARG A 195 -9.20 -2.30 0.49
N TYR A 196 -9.33 -1.77 -0.73
CA TYR A 196 -10.34 -2.21 -1.69
C TYR A 196 -10.27 -3.70 -2.00
N CYS A 197 -9.06 -4.27 -2.08
CA CYS A 197 -8.90 -5.71 -2.33
C CYS A 197 -9.49 -6.60 -1.23
N LEU A 198 -9.67 -6.08 -0.01
CA LEU A 198 -10.21 -6.85 1.12
C LEU A 198 -11.68 -7.22 0.91
N ASN A 199 -12.42 -6.45 0.11
CA ASN A 199 -13.86 -6.69 -0.13
C ASN A 199 -14.13 -8.08 -0.73
N ILE A 200 -13.18 -8.65 -1.49
CA ILE A 200 -13.34 -10.00 -2.06
C ILE A 200 -12.85 -11.08 -1.13
N LEU A 201 -11.88 -10.75 -0.28
CA LEU A 201 -11.37 -11.66 0.73
C LEU A 201 -12.39 -11.88 1.86
N ASP A 202 -13.41 -11.02 1.96
CA ASP A 202 -14.50 -11.17 2.91
C ASP A 202 -15.26 -12.49 2.75
N ASP A 203 -15.50 -12.92 1.51
CA ASP A 203 -16.23 -14.15 1.20
C ASP A 203 -15.36 -15.42 1.27
N GLU A 204 -14.03 -15.27 1.20
CA GLU A 204 -13.07 -16.40 1.20
C GLU A 204 -12.87 -17.03 2.57
N SER A 205 -13.41 -16.42 3.62
CA SER A 205 -13.42 -16.93 4.98
C SER A 205 -12.01 -17.23 5.54
N PHE A 206 -10.97 -16.49 5.14
CA PHE A 206 -9.64 -16.61 5.76
C PHE A 206 -9.69 -16.35 7.28
N ASP A 207 -8.99 -17.19 8.05
CA ASP A 207 -8.87 -17.06 9.50
C ASP A 207 -7.90 -15.92 9.85
N THR A 208 -6.81 -15.79 9.08
CA THR A 208 -5.82 -14.71 9.23
C THR A 208 -5.32 -14.20 7.89
N ILE A 209 -5.25 -12.87 7.76
CA ILE A 209 -4.61 -12.21 6.61
C ILE A 209 -3.41 -11.41 7.12
N HIS A 210 -2.21 -11.80 6.66
CA HIS A 210 -0.96 -11.09 6.93
C HIS A 210 -0.66 -10.14 5.78
N PHE A 211 -0.67 -8.83 6.02
CA PHE A 211 -0.22 -7.85 5.04
C PHE A 211 1.25 -7.45 5.26
N PHE A 212 2.04 -7.51 4.19
CA PHE A 212 3.45 -7.08 4.16
C PHE A 212 3.59 -5.87 3.22
N GLY A 213 4.14 -4.77 3.73
CA GLY A 213 4.34 -3.53 2.96
C GLY A 213 5.44 -2.66 3.55
N ASN A 214 6.08 -1.83 2.72
CA ASN A 214 7.22 -0.99 3.07
C ASN A 214 6.83 0.45 3.50
N GLU A 215 5.71 1.01 3.00
CA GLU A 215 5.31 2.40 3.27
C GLU A 215 4.28 2.57 4.39
N THR A 216 4.42 1.84 5.50
CA THR A 216 3.36 1.69 6.53
C THR A 216 3.19 2.85 7.52
N THR A 217 3.87 3.98 7.30
CA THR A 217 3.82 5.15 8.19
C THR A 217 2.61 6.05 7.91
N PRO A 218 1.88 6.55 8.93
CA PRO A 218 0.64 7.32 8.74
C PRO A 218 0.74 8.60 7.88
N GLN A 219 1.95 9.18 7.70
CA GLN A 219 2.16 10.44 6.98
C GLN A 219 2.39 10.32 5.47
N LYS A 220 2.70 9.14 4.95
CA LYS A 220 2.87 8.87 3.51
C LYS A 220 1.94 7.73 3.21
N ASN A 221 1.09 7.86 2.19
CA ASN A 221 0.07 6.86 1.88
C ASN A 221 0.62 5.42 1.84
N SER A 222 0.51 4.70 2.95
CA SER A 222 0.02 3.33 3.00
C SER A 222 -0.48 3.08 4.41
N THR A 223 -1.67 2.51 4.48
CA THR A 223 -2.22 1.93 5.69
C THR A 223 -1.18 0.96 6.26
N ALA A 224 -1.00 1.02 7.59
CA ALA A 224 -0.04 0.27 8.39
C ALA A 224 0.12 -1.20 7.98
N MET A 225 1.22 -1.87 8.41
CA MET A 225 1.30 -3.33 8.42
C MET A 225 0.01 -3.86 9.07
N LEU A 226 -0.89 -4.36 8.23
CA LEU A 226 -2.24 -4.71 8.59
C LEU A 226 -2.21 -6.21 8.87
N LEU A 227 -1.95 -6.55 10.13
CA LEU A 227 -2.30 -7.87 10.61
C LEU A 227 -3.82 -7.85 10.85
N VAL A 228 -4.60 -8.34 9.88
CA VAL A 228 -6.02 -8.59 10.10
C VAL A 228 -6.13 -10.00 10.65
N GLN A 229 -6.23 -10.11 11.98
CA GLN A 229 -6.57 -11.37 12.61
C GLN A 229 -8.08 -11.37 12.87
N ARG A 230 -8.82 -12.26 12.17
CA ARG A 230 -10.24 -12.49 12.46
C ARG A 230 -10.32 -13.54 13.55
N THR A 231 -10.56 -13.14 14.80
CA THR A 231 -10.89 -14.12 15.84
C THR A 231 -12.38 -14.46 15.75
N GLN A 232 -12.73 -15.56 15.07
CA GLN A 232 -14.02 -16.19 15.30
C GLN A 232 -13.96 -16.97 16.62
N LYS A 233 -14.47 -16.39 17.71
CA LYS A 233 -14.96 -17.17 18.84
C LYS A 233 -16.33 -16.65 19.28
N GLY A 234 -17.34 -17.42 18.92
CA GLY A 234 -18.68 -17.34 19.49
C GLY A 234 -19.59 -16.31 18.83
N HIS A 235 -20.82 -16.74 18.61
CA HIS A 235 -21.98 -15.97 18.16
C HIS A 235 -22.11 -14.60 18.85
N ASN A 236 -21.43 -13.58 18.32
CA ASN A 236 -21.79 -12.16 18.39
C ASN A 236 -20.87 -11.38 17.44
N ARG A 237 -21.48 -10.67 16.47
CA ARG A 237 -20.80 -9.80 15.52
C ARG A 237 -20.25 -8.56 16.24
N GLU A 238 -19.03 -8.58 16.77
CA GLU A 238 -18.35 -7.37 17.24
C GLU A 238 -16.82 -7.44 17.06
N GLY A 239 -16.27 -6.51 16.27
CA GLY A 239 -14.89 -6.00 16.42
C GLY A 239 -13.78 -6.68 15.62
N MET A 240 -13.32 -6.01 14.57
CA MET A 240 -12.04 -6.29 13.89
C MET A 240 -10.91 -5.81 14.81
N ILE A 241 -10.13 -6.72 15.41
CA ILE A 241 -9.00 -6.35 16.29
C ILE A 241 -7.77 -6.10 15.42
N MET A 242 -7.32 -4.85 15.37
CA MET A 242 -6.15 -4.41 14.62
C MET A 242 -4.89 -4.56 15.50
N LYS A 243 -3.97 -5.47 15.14
CA LYS A 243 -2.63 -5.55 15.76
C LYS A 243 -1.60 -4.91 14.83
N TYR A 244 -0.82 -3.97 15.37
CA TYR A 244 0.22 -3.23 14.65
C TYR A 244 1.58 -3.92 14.83
N MET A 245 2.37 -4.02 13.75
CA MET A 245 3.82 -4.20 13.85
C MET A 245 4.49 -2.86 13.56
N MET A 246 5.18 -2.31 14.55
CA MET A 246 6.12 -1.21 14.34
C MET A 246 7.46 -1.81 13.95
N THR A 247 8.08 -1.27 12.91
CA THR A 247 9.51 -1.48 12.65
C THR A 247 10.27 -1.16 13.94
N HIS A 248 11.32 -1.93 14.25
CA HIS A 248 12.15 -1.93 15.47
C HIS A 248 11.87 -3.01 16.54
N GLY A 249 11.15 -4.09 16.22
CA GLY A 249 11.34 -5.36 16.93
C GLY A 249 10.89 -5.42 18.40
N GLN A 250 9.94 -4.58 18.82
CA GLN A 250 9.30 -4.70 20.13
C GLN A 250 7.82 -5.08 19.99
N TRP A 251 7.41 -6.11 20.73
CA TRP A 251 6.04 -6.59 20.82
C TRP A 251 5.24 -5.69 21.77
N GLY A 252 4.21 -5.01 21.27
CA GLY A 252 3.20 -4.36 22.09
C GLY A 252 1.85 -5.04 21.93
N ILE A 253 1.27 -5.57 23.00
CA ILE A 253 -0.15 -5.97 23.00
C ILE A 253 -0.95 -4.74 23.43
N ALA A 254 -1.70 -4.13 22.50
CA ALA A 254 -2.77 -3.22 22.90
C ALA A 254 -3.98 -4.06 23.36
N SER A 255 -3.91 -4.57 24.59
CA SER A 255 -5.07 -5.13 25.29
C SER A 255 -5.50 -4.14 26.36
N GLY A 256 -6.76 -3.70 26.31
CA GLY A 256 -7.39 -3.01 27.44
C GLY A 256 -7.79 -1.55 27.21
N LEU A 257 -8.44 -1.22 26.10
CA LEU A 257 -9.32 -0.04 26.11
C LEU A 257 -10.70 -0.47 26.61
N PRO A 258 -11.18 0.04 27.75
CA PRO A 258 -12.54 -0.21 28.20
C PRO A 258 -13.54 0.29 27.15
N ARG A 259 -14.60 -0.49 26.96
CA ARG A 259 -15.77 -0.11 26.18
C ARG A 259 -16.28 1.24 26.71
N THR A 260 -16.56 2.17 25.80
CA THR A 260 -17.14 3.51 26.03
C THR A 260 -16.14 4.62 26.42
N GLN A 261 -15.71 5.42 25.44
CA GLN A 261 -15.59 6.89 25.54
C GLN A 261 -15.33 7.50 24.15
N SER A 262 -15.82 8.72 23.94
CA SER A 262 -15.85 9.39 22.63
C SER A 262 -14.46 9.81 22.12
N ARG A 263 -14.39 10.10 20.81
CA ARG A 263 -13.18 10.50 20.06
C ARG A 263 -12.33 11.61 20.70
N ASP A 264 -12.90 12.44 21.58
CA ASP A 264 -12.19 13.57 22.20
C ASP A 264 -11.27 13.15 23.37
N ALA A 265 -11.53 12.01 24.03
CA ALA A 265 -10.72 11.51 25.15
C ALA A 265 -9.34 10.95 24.72
N VAL A 266 -9.19 10.59 23.44
CA VAL A 266 -7.92 10.09 22.86
C VAL A 266 -6.92 11.22 22.61
N ARG A 267 -7.41 12.47 22.48
CA ARG A 267 -6.55 13.64 22.23
C ARG A 267 -5.87 14.19 23.48
N SER A 268 -6.44 13.99 24.67
CA SER A 268 -5.95 14.58 25.92
C SER A 268 -4.97 13.72 26.71
N SER A 269 -4.74 12.46 26.32
CA SER A 269 -3.88 11.50 27.04
C SER A 269 -2.41 11.45 26.58
N PHE A 270 -2.01 12.31 25.62
CA PHE A 270 -0.60 12.55 25.32
C PHE A 270 -0.05 13.67 26.21
N GLN A 271 0.47 13.31 27.39
CA GLN A 271 1.39 14.19 28.11
C GLN A 271 2.82 13.99 27.57
N LYS A 272 3.44 15.10 27.15
CA LYS A 272 4.88 15.16 26.91
C LYS A 272 5.58 15.19 28.28
N GLU A 273 6.34 14.16 28.60
CA GLU A 273 7.36 14.25 29.66
C GLU A 273 8.77 14.24 29.05
N PRO A 274 9.71 15.07 29.55
CA PRO A 274 11.09 15.09 29.08
C PRO A 274 11.89 13.99 29.79
N MET A 275 12.59 13.15 29.02
CA MET A 275 13.50 12.15 29.61
C MET A 275 14.83 12.79 30.01
N ASN A 276 15.10 12.74 31.32
CA ASN A 276 16.36 13.09 31.97
C ASN A 276 17.37 11.95 31.73
N VAL A 277 18.56 12.28 31.25
CA VAL A 277 19.56 11.31 30.77
C VAL A 277 20.66 11.18 31.82
N ASP A 278 20.42 10.46 32.91
CA ASP A 278 21.49 10.09 33.85
C ASP A 278 21.03 8.94 34.75
N SER A 279 21.39 7.71 34.34
CA SER A 279 21.74 6.55 35.19
C SER A 279 21.37 5.24 34.50
N CYS A 280 22.32 4.64 33.78
CA CYS A 280 22.48 3.18 33.69
C CYS A 280 23.84 2.88 33.05
N THR A 281 24.72 2.25 33.82
CA THR A 281 26.07 1.82 33.44
C THR A 281 26.04 0.68 32.40
N PRO A 282 27.11 0.53 31.58
CA PRO A 282 27.09 -0.30 30.38
C PRO A 282 27.44 -1.76 30.69
N LEU A 283 26.60 -2.68 30.23
CA LEU A 283 26.96 -4.07 30.01
C LEU A 283 26.99 -4.30 28.49
N ASP A 284 28.16 -4.73 28.02
CA ASP A 284 28.59 -5.02 26.66
C ASP A 284 27.48 -5.21 25.62
N LEU A 285 27.18 -4.13 24.89
CA LEU A 285 26.50 -4.19 23.60
C LEU A 285 27.55 -4.11 22.48
N PRO A 286 27.50 -4.95 21.44
CA PRO A 286 28.33 -4.76 20.26
C PRO A 286 28.03 -3.39 19.65
N GLN A 287 29.06 -2.59 19.42
CA GLN A 287 28.94 -1.30 18.74
C GLN A 287 28.31 -1.52 17.35
N TRP A 288 27.12 -0.96 17.12
CA TRP A 288 26.50 -0.95 15.80
C TRP A 288 27.12 0.17 14.96
N PRO A 289 27.46 -0.06 13.67
CA PRO A 289 28.02 0.97 12.83
C PRO A 289 26.99 2.08 12.55
N SER A 290 27.52 3.29 12.35
CA SER A 290 26.79 4.54 12.04
C SER A 290 25.77 4.40 10.89
N PRO A 291 24.85 5.38 10.68
CA PRO A 291 23.63 5.30 9.85
C PRO A 291 23.81 5.07 8.34
N THR A 292 24.98 4.67 7.87
CA THR A 292 25.30 4.41 6.47
C THR A 292 25.38 2.93 6.11
N SER A 293 25.06 2.00 7.01
CA SER A 293 25.02 0.57 6.66
C SER A 293 23.71 0.21 5.94
N LYS A 294 23.82 -0.04 4.64
CA LYS A 294 22.79 -0.74 3.86
C LYS A 294 22.58 -2.12 4.49
N ILE A 295 21.48 -2.32 5.19
CA ILE A 295 21.04 -3.65 5.57
C ILE A 295 20.65 -4.38 4.27
N PRO A 296 21.29 -5.51 3.91
CA PRO A 296 20.99 -6.21 2.66
C PRO A 296 19.55 -6.74 2.66
N HIS A 297 18.91 -6.75 1.48
CA HIS A 297 17.54 -7.25 1.26
C HIS A 297 17.31 -8.68 1.83
N CYS A 298 18.39 -9.46 1.96
CA CYS A 298 18.45 -10.83 2.45
C CYS A 298 18.08 -11.00 3.95
N GLU A 299 18.27 -9.99 4.82
CA GLU A 299 17.97 -10.15 6.25
C GLU A 299 16.46 -10.13 6.57
N LYS A 300 15.63 -9.49 5.72
CA LYS A 300 14.16 -9.54 5.86
C LYS A 300 13.60 -10.94 5.60
N HIS A 301 14.25 -11.72 4.73
CA HIS A 301 13.86 -13.10 4.41
C HIS A 301 13.99 -14.05 5.59
N LEU A 302 15.05 -13.88 6.40
CA LEU A 302 15.33 -14.79 7.51
C LEU A 302 14.27 -14.70 8.61
N HIS A 303 13.74 -13.50 8.89
CA HIS A 303 12.68 -13.30 9.88
C HIS A 303 11.34 -13.91 9.46
N LEU A 304 10.99 -13.82 8.18
CA LEU A 304 9.77 -14.41 7.61
C LEU A 304 9.80 -15.95 7.66
N ARG A 305 10.97 -16.54 7.40
CA ARG A 305 11.23 -17.98 7.53
C ARG A 305 10.95 -18.49 8.93
N THR A 306 11.45 -17.80 9.95
CA THR A 306 11.21 -18.17 11.36
C THR A 306 9.73 -18.01 11.75
N LEU A 307 9.07 -16.94 11.30
CA LEU A 307 7.69 -16.64 11.67
C LEU A 307 6.66 -17.63 11.08
N LEU A 308 6.98 -18.21 9.92
CA LEU A 308 6.11 -19.16 9.19
C LEU A 308 6.66 -20.59 9.21
N GLY A 309 7.70 -20.85 10.01
CA GLY A 309 8.35 -22.14 10.18
C GLY A 309 8.98 -22.71 8.90
N VAL A 310 9.27 -21.86 7.90
CA VAL A 310 9.84 -22.26 6.61
C VAL A 310 11.36 -22.33 6.76
N TYR A 311 11.88 -23.53 7.07
CA TYR A 311 13.32 -23.81 7.15
C TYR A 311 13.86 -24.29 5.81
#